data_AF-A0A7S0CFA8-F1
#
_entry.id   AF-A0A7S0CFA8-F1
#
_cell.length_a   1.000
_cell.length_b   1.000
_cell.length_c   1.000
_cell.angle_alpha   90.00
_cell.angle_beta   90.00
_cell.angle_gamma   90.00
#
_symmetry.space_group_name_H-M   'P 1'
#
loop_
_entity.id
_entity.type
_entity.pdbx_description
1 polymer ?
#
loop_
_entity_poly.entity_id
_entity_poly.type
_entity_poly.pdbx_seq_one_letter_code
_entity_poly.pdbx_strand_id
1 'polypeptide(L)'
;RLLHFAYGRRYGLVGKNGVGKTTLLKAIASMEIEGFPRHHRVLHVRQEVAHVPKASPATSGGDGNAENGFAPTPETDEMSVLQSVIESDVERTSLITEEKEILARLEKEGGGDAGVILSSMLSKQFYRAS
;
A
#
# COMPACT_ATOMS: atom_id res chain seq x y z
N ARG A 1 28.33 21.72 -9.88
CA ARG A 1 28.71 20.41 -9.30
C ARG A 1 27.55 19.46 -9.53
N LEU A 2 27.81 18.29 -10.11
CA LEU A 2 26.80 17.25 -10.28
C LEU A 2 26.63 16.46 -8.97
N LEU A 3 25.42 15.94 -8.74
CA LEU A 3 25.12 15.08 -7.60
C LEU A 3 25.48 13.63 -7.97
N HIS A 4 26.23 12.93 -7.12
CA HIS A 4 26.65 11.54 -7.36
C HIS A 4 26.20 10.64 -6.21
N PHE A 5 25.44 9.59 -6.53
CA PHE A 5 24.99 8.58 -5.59
C PHE A 5 25.81 7.30 -5.79
N ALA A 6 26.46 6.83 -4.72
CA ALA A 6 27.19 5.57 -4.72
C ALA A 6 26.29 4.45 -4.19
N TYR A 7 26.40 3.27 -4.80
CA TYR A 7 25.69 2.07 -4.38
C TYR A 7 25.95 1.74 -2.90
N GLY A 8 24.92 1.26 -2.20
CA GLY A 8 25.00 0.85 -0.79
C GLY A 8 25.09 2.00 0.23
N ARG A 9 24.98 3.26 -0.20
CA ARG A 9 25.03 4.43 0.70
C ARG A 9 23.64 5.02 0.97
N ARG A 10 23.49 5.56 2.18
CA ARG A 10 22.28 6.28 2.63
C ARG A 10 22.58 7.77 2.63
N TYR A 11 21.69 8.55 2.05
CA TYR A 11 21.85 10.00 1.90
C TYR A 11 20.71 10.73 2.61
N GLY A 12 21.04 11.80 3.33
CA GLY A 12 20.07 12.70 3.94
C GLY A 12 19.97 14.00 3.15
N LEU A 13 18.76 14.42 2.80
CA LEU A 13 18.52 15.71 2.15
C LEU A 13 18.21 16.78 3.22
N VAL A 14 19.15 17.69 3.45
CA VAL A 14 19.05 18.72 4.50
C VAL A 14 18.92 20.12 3.89
N GLY A 15 18.02 20.93 4.44
CA GLY A 15 17.82 22.31 4.00
C GLY A 15 16.61 22.95 4.69
N LYS A 16 16.44 24.26 4.52
CA LYS A 16 15.31 25.02 5.09
C LYS A 16 13.95 24.48 4.62
N ASN A 17 12.90 24.76 5.36
CA ASN A 17 11.54 24.47 4.91
C ASN A 17 11.21 25.29 3.66
N GLY A 18 10.48 24.71 2.71
CA GLY A 18 10.15 25.37 1.45
C GLY A 18 11.23 25.33 0.35
N VAL A 19 12.45 24.82 0.61
CA VAL A 19 13.51 24.74 -0.42
C VAL A 19 13.27 23.69 -1.52
N GLY A 20 12.16 22.94 -1.44
CA GLY A 20 11.80 21.94 -2.45
C GLY A 20 12.28 20.50 -2.17
N LYS A 21 12.63 20.15 -0.92
CA LYS A 21 13.06 18.78 -0.57
C LYS A 21 12.04 17.71 -1.00
N THR A 22 10.78 17.92 -0.63
CA THR A 22 9.67 17.03 -0.99
C THR A 22 9.43 17.02 -2.49
N THR A 23 9.59 18.18 -3.16
CA THR A 23 9.46 18.28 -4.62
C THR A 23 10.54 17.47 -5.34
N LEU A 24 11.79 17.54 -4.89
CA LEU A 24 12.89 16.75 -5.45
C LEU A 24 12.65 15.25 -5.28
N LEU A 25 12.24 14.82 -4.07
CA LEU A 25 11.93 13.41 -3.81
C LEU A 25 10.78 12.91 -4.70
N LYS A 26 9.75 13.74 -4.91
CA LYS A 26 8.65 13.42 -5.85
C LYS A 26 9.14 13.29 -7.28
N ALA A 27 10.00 14.19 -7.76
CA ALA A 27 10.57 14.13 -9.12
C ALA A 27 11.45 12.90 -9.36
N ILE A 28 12.20 12.46 -8.33
CA ILE A 28 12.95 11.20 -8.37
C ILE A 28 11.98 10.00 -8.46
N ALA A 29 10.92 10.03 -7.65
CA ALA A 29 9.90 8.96 -7.63
C ALA A 29 9.11 8.85 -8.93
N SER A 30 8.78 9.97 -9.57
CA SER A 30 8.08 10.03 -10.85
C SER A 30 8.99 9.77 -12.05
N MET A 31 10.29 9.58 -11.84
CA MET A 31 11.28 9.39 -12.91
C MET A 31 11.30 10.57 -13.92
N GLU A 32 10.94 11.77 -13.46
CA GLU A 32 10.87 13.00 -14.28
C GLU A 32 12.23 13.68 -14.45
N ILE A 33 13.27 13.19 -13.78
CA ILE A 33 14.63 13.71 -13.91
C ILE A 33 15.24 13.20 -15.21
N GLU A 34 15.62 14.12 -16.08
CA GLU A 34 16.31 13.82 -17.33
C GLU A 34 17.62 13.05 -17.09
N GLY A 35 17.80 11.93 -17.81
CA GLY A 35 18.97 11.06 -17.65
C GLY A 35 18.93 10.13 -16.44
N PHE A 36 17.84 10.10 -15.66
CA PHE A 36 17.71 9.15 -14.55
C PHE A 36 17.57 7.70 -15.08
N PRO A 37 18.34 6.73 -14.55
CA PRO A 37 18.39 5.37 -15.08
C PRO A 37 17.08 4.59 -14.85
N ARG A 38 16.40 4.22 -15.93
CA ARG A 38 15.07 3.55 -15.90
C ARG A 38 15.02 2.13 -15.34
N HIS A 39 16.17 1.47 -15.23
CA HIS A 39 16.26 0.12 -14.66
C HIS A 39 16.36 0.14 -13.12
N HIS A 40 16.41 1.31 -12.50
CA HIS A 40 16.37 1.42 -11.04
C HIS A 40 14.91 1.41 -10.57
N ARG A 41 14.63 0.60 -9.55
CA ARG A 41 13.36 0.65 -8.82
C ARG A 41 13.42 1.75 -7.77
N VAL A 42 12.47 2.66 -7.82
CA VAL A 42 12.34 3.76 -6.85
C VAL A 42 11.05 3.55 -6.06
N LEU A 43 11.17 3.56 -4.73
CA LEU A 43 10.04 3.45 -3.82
C LEU A 43 9.92 4.74 -3.02
N HIS A 44 8.77 5.42 -3.11
CA HIS A 44 8.55 6.69 -2.42
C HIS A 44 7.47 6.56 -1.35
N VAL A 45 7.93 6.45 -0.09
CA VAL A 45 7.05 6.43 1.07
C VAL A 45 6.56 7.85 1.36
N ARG A 46 5.25 8.02 1.53
CA ARG A 46 4.65 9.31 1.85
C ARG A 46 5.11 9.77 3.24
N GLN A 47 5.27 11.09 3.38
CA GLN A 47 5.67 11.71 4.64
C GLN A 47 4.58 11.58 5.73
N GLU A 48 3.31 11.50 5.33
CA GLU A 48 2.16 11.38 6.23
C GLU A 48 1.27 10.22 5.76
N VAL A 49 0.75 9.48 6.73
CA VAL A 49 -0.20 8.39 6.49
C VAL A 49 -1.60 8.99 6.59
N ALA A 50 -2.34 8.99 5.48
CA ALA A 50 -3.73 9.43 5.49
C ALA A 50 -4.55 8.41 6.30
N HIS A 51 -5.30 8.88 7.29
CA HIS A 51 -6.26 8.03 8.00
C HIS A 51 -7.37 7.65 7.01
N VAL A 52 -7.34 6.42 6.51
CA VAL A 52 -8.42 5.87 5.70
C VAL A 52 -9.37 5.14 6.66
N PRO A 53 -10.55 5.69 6.97
CA PRO A 53 -11.53 4.95 7.75
C PRO A 53 -11.93 3.72 6.94
N LYS A 54 -11.71 2.52 7.50
CA LYS A 54 -12.22 1.28 6.90
C LYS A 54 -13.74 1.38 6.84
N ALA A 55 -14.31 1.28 5.64
CA ALA A 55 -15.73 1.05 5.49
C ALA A 55 -16.03 -0.31 6.11
N SER A 56 -16.64 -0.31 7.30
CA SER A 56 -17.18 -1.52 7.91
C SER A 56 -18.14 -2.17 6.91
N PRO A 57 -18.00 -3.46 6.57
CA PRO A 57 -18.96 -4.14 5.72
C PRO A 57 -20.32 -4.06 6.42
N ALA A 58 -21.33 -3.56 5.71
CA ALA A 58 -22.69 -3.53 6.20
C ALA A 58 -23.10 -4.93 6.64
N THR A 59 -23.26 -5.15 7.95
CA THR A 59 -23.88 -6.34 8.51
C THR A 59 -25.31 -6.40 7.99
N SER A 60 -25.55 -7.19 6.94
CA SER A 60 -26.89 -7.53 6.48
C SER A 60 -27.41 -8.72 7.29
N GLY A 61 -28.39 -8.46 8.16
CA GLY A 61 -29.40 -9.43 8.61
C GLY A 61 -29.26 -9.94 10.05
N GLY A 62 -30.34 -9.84 10.84
CA GLY A 62 -30.57 -10.66 12.03
C GLY A 62 -31.18 -9.95 13.25
N ASP A 63 -32.50 -9.73 13.20
CA ASP A 63 -33.51 -9.79 14.27
C ASP A 63 -33.14 -9.44 15.75
N GLY A 64 -33.75 -8.35 16.23
CA GLY A 64 -34.33 -8.20 17.58
C GLY A 64 -33.51 -8.57 18.82
N ASN A 65 -32.92 -7.58 19.47
CA ASN A 65 -33.16 -7.25 20.89
C ASN A 65 -32.38 -6.00 21.30
N ALA A 66 -33.08 -5.05 21.90
CA ALA A 66 -32.52 -3.81 22.44
C ALA A 66 -32.22 -3.99 23.93
N GLU A 67 -30.96 -4.24 24.29
CA GLU A 67 -30.48 -3.98 25.65
C GLU A 67 -28.94 -3.90 25.72
N ASN A 68 -28.47 -2.71 26.11
CA ASN A 68 -27.19 -2.40 26.76
C ASN A 68 -25.88 -2.95 26.18
N GLY A 69 -25.13 -2.06 25.53
CA GLY A 69 -23.69 -2.21 25.37
C GLY A 69 -23.13 -1.15 24.44
N PHE A 70 -22.29 -0.27 24.99
CA PHE A 70 -21.37 0.65 24.31
C PHE A 70 -21.32 0.46 22.78
N ALA A 71 -21.90 1.42 22.02
CA ALA A 71 -21.76 1.42 20.56
C ALA A 71 -20.28 1.24 20.22
N PRO A 72 -19.88 0.30 19.34
CA PRO A 72 -18.49 0.17 18.94
C PRO A 72 -18.11 1.52 18.32
N THR A 73 -17.35 2.33 19.07
CA THR A 73 -16.65 3.46 18.50
C THR A 73 -15.89 2.91 17.29
N PRO A 74 -16.01 3.50 16.09
CA PRO A 74 -15.28 3.00 14.94
C PRO A 74 -13.82 2.98 15.36
N GLU A 75 -13.28 1.78 15.57
CA GLU A 75 -11.88 1.60 15.88
C GLU A 75 -11.15 2.21 14.69
N THR A 76 -10.59 3.41 14.91
CA THR A 76 -9.80 4.11 13.93
C THR A 76 -8.58 3.24 13.72
N ASP A 77 -8.65 2.37 12.73
CA ASP A 77 -7.57 1.44 12.40
C ASP A 77 -6.40 2.29 11.92
N GLU A 78 -5.53 2.65 12.86
CA GLU A 78 -4.32 3.40 12.58
C GLU A 78 -3.48 2.52 11.65
N MET A 79 -3.35 2.97 10.41
CA MET A 79 -2.54 2.26 9.43
C MET A 79 -1.10 2.19 9.96
N SER A 80 -0.64 0.97 10.25
CA SER A 80 0.72 0.71 10.72
C SER A 80 1.77 1.28 9.75
N VAL A 81 2.91 1.72 10.27
CA VAL A 81 4.05 2.20 9.46
C VAL A 81 4.46 1.16 8.40
N LEU A 82 4.37 -0.12 8.72
CA LEU A 82 4.68 -1.19 7.76
C LEU A 82 3.67 -1.22 6.61
N GLN A 83 2.39 -0.97 6.91
CA GLN A 83 1.34 -0.93 5.91
C GLN A 83 1.55 0.24 4.94
N SER A 84 1.93 1.42 5.44
CA SER A 84 2.21 2.57 4.57
C SER A 84 3.46 2.37 3.69
N VAL A 85 4.47 1.67 4.19
CA VAL A 85 5.64 1.28 3.38
C VAL A 85 5.25 0.29 2.30
N ILE A 86 4.45 -0.73 2.62
CA ILE A 86 3.97 -1.71 1.65
C ILE A 86 3.15 -1.01 0.55
N GLU A 87 2.26 -0.10 0.93
CA GLU A 87 1.39 0.64 -0.01
C GLU A 87 2.14 1.65 -0.87
N SER A 88 3.35 2.04 -0.49
CA SER A 88 4.17 2.91 -1.34
C SER A 88 4.59 2.24 -2.66
N ASP A 89 4.50 0.91 -2.73
CA ASP A 89 4.73 0.13 -3.94
C ASP A 89 3.45 0.03 -4.76
N VAL A 90 3.26 1.00 -5.65
CA VAL A 90 2.03 1.15 -6.44
C VAL A 90 1.77 -0.08 -7.32
N GLU A 91 2.79 -0.60 -7.98
CA GLU A 91 2.66 -1.74 -8.91
C GLU A 91 2.26 -3.01 -8.17
N ARG A 92 2.95 -3.31 -7.06
CA ARG A 92 2.56 -4.44 -6.20
C ARG A 92 1.14 -4.26 -5.67
N THR A 93 0.80 -3.06 -5.21
CA THR A 93 -0.50 -2.78 -4.61
C THR A 93 -1.64 -2.91 -5.63
N SER A 94 -1.44 -2.46 -6.88
CA SER A 94 -2.43 -2.64 -7.96
C SER A 94 -2.66 -4.10 -8.30
N LEU A 95 -1.58 -4.88 -8.42
CA LEU A 95 -1.67 -6.32 -8.73
C LEU A 95 -2.38 -7.10 -7.62
N ILE A 96 -2.09 -6.80 -6.35
CA ILE A 96 -2.77 -7.42 -5.21
C ILE A 96 -4.26 -7.06 -5.19
N THR A 97 -4.61 -5.82 -5.58
CA THR A 97 -6.02 -5.39 -5.60
C THR A 97 -6.78 -6.08 -6.73
N GLU A 98 -6.17 -6.18 -7.91
CA GLU A 98 -6.72 -6.91 -9.05
C GLU A 98 -6.88 -8.41 -8.73
N GLU A 99 -5.89 -9.02 -8.09
CA GLU A 99 -5.97 -10.41 -7.60
C GLU A 99 -7.19 -10.60 -6.70
N LYS A 100 -7.36 -9.73 -5.69
CA LYS A 100 -8.51 -9.80 -4.77
C LYS A 100 -9.84 -9.69 -5.51
N GLU A 101 -9.93 -8.85 -6.53
CA GLU A 101 -11.14 -8.72 -7.33
C GLU A 101 -11.44 -9.98 -8.14
N ILE A 102 -10.42 -10.58 -8.77
CA ILE A 102 -10.56 -11.84 -9.51
C ILE A 102 -11.02 -12.96 -8.57
N LEU A 103 -10.43 -13.05 -7.38
CA LEU A 103 -10.81 -14.06 -6.39
C LEU A 103 -12.25 -13.87 -5.90
N ALA A 104 -12.67 -12.64 -5.60
CA ALA A 104 -14.04 -12.35 -5.18
C ALA A 104 -15.07 -12.70 -6.26
N ARG A 105 -14.70 -12.64 -7.55
CA ARG A 105 -15.53 -13.11 -8.66
C ARG A 105 -15.57 -14.64 -8.71
N LEU A 106 -14.44 -15.33 -8.53
CA LEU A 106 -14.37 -16.80 -8.52
C LEU A 106 -15.13 -17.43 -7.34
N GLU A 107 -15.14 -16.80 -6.16
CA GLU A 107 -15.94 -17.25 -5.02
C GLU A 107 -17.44 -17.19 -5.32
N LYS A 108 -17.90 -16.15 -6.02
CA LYS A 108 -19.31 -16.01 -6.45
C LYS A 108 -19.72 -17.07 -7.48
N GLU A 109 -18.77 -17.59 -8.25
CA GLU A 109 -18.99 -18.63 -9.26
C GLU A 109 -18.88 -20.08 -8.72
N GLY A 110 -18.63 -20.26 -7.41
CA GLY A 110 -18.59 -21.58 -6.77
C GLY A 110 -17.22 -22.29 -6.82
N GLY A 111 -16.16 -21.61 -7.25
CA GLY A 111 -14.79 -22.13 -7.37
C GLY A 111 -13.93 -22.01 -6.11
N GLY A 112 -14.53 -22.13 -4.91
CA GLY A 112 -13.91 -21.74 -3.63
C GLY A 112 -12.52 -22.35 -3.35
N ASP A 113 -12.33 -23.65 -3.57
CA ASP A 113 -11.04 -24.32 -3.30
C ASP A 113 -9.92 -23.87 -4.26
N ALA A 114 -10.24 -23.66 -5.54
CA ALA A 114 -9.27 -23.23 -6.53
C ALA A 114 -8.83 -21.77 -6.30
N GLY A 115 -9.76 -20.90 -5.90
CA GLY A 115 -9.45 -19.51 -5.53
C GLY A 115 -8.51 -19.41 -4.33
N VAL A 116 -8.77 -20.18 -3.27
CA VAL A 116 -7.93 -20.20 -2.06
C VAL A 116 -6.52 -20.71 -2.36
N ILE A 117 -6.38 -21.74 -3.20
CA ILE A 117 -5.07 -22.28 -3.61
C ILE A 117 -4.28 -21.26 -4.44
N LEU A 118 -4.93 -20.62 -5.43
CA LEU A 118 -4.30 -19.58 -6.26
C LEU A 118 -3.82 -18.40 -5.41
N SER A 119 -4.65 -17.93 -4.47
CA SER A 119 -4.28 -16.84 -3.56
C SER A 119 -3.09 -17.20 -2.68
N SER A 120 -3.03 -18.43 -2.16
CA SER A 120 -1.88 -18.92 -1.39
C SER A 120 -0.60 -18.98 -2.23
N MET A 121 -0.69 -19.41 -3.50
CA MET A 121 0.47 -19.49 -4.41
C MET A 121 0.98 -18.11 -4.82
N LEU A 122 0.09 -17.17 -5.15
CA LEU A 122 0.44 -15.82 -5.55
C LEU A 122 1.00 -15.02 -4.37
N SER A 123 0.35 -15.07 -3.20
CA SER A 123 0.87 -14.46 -1.97
C SER A 123 2.30 -14.93 -1.66
N LYS A 124 2.60 -16.22 -1.84
CA LYS A 124 3.95 -16.77 -1.65
C LYS A 124 4.97 -16.27 -2.68
N GLN A 125 4.57 -16.04 -3.93
CA GLN A 125 5.47 -15.46 -4.94
C GLN A 125 5.79 -13.99 -4.63
N PHE A 126 4.78 -13.19 -4.29
CA PHE A 126 4.97 -11.76 -4.03
C PHE A 126 5.69 -11.50 -2.69
N TYR A 127 5.48 -12.31 -1.65
CA TYR A 127 6.18 -12.15 -0.37
C TYR A 127 7.63 -12.64 -0.36
N ARG A 128 8.05 -13.54 -1.26
CA ARG A 128 9.46 -13.99 -1.37
C ARG A 128 10.38 -13.01 -2.10
N ALA A 129 9.85 -11.94 -2.69
CA ALA A 129 10.61 -10.95 -3.45
C ALA A 129 11.06 -9.72 -2.62
N SER A 130 11.07 -9.83 -1.29
CA SER A 130 11.52 -8.76 -0.36
C SER A 130 12.70 -9.22 0.50
#